data_AF-A0A174AE78-F1
#
_entry.id   AF-A0A174AE78-F1
#
_cell.length_a   1.000
_cell.length_b   1.000
_cell.length_c   1.000
_cell.angle_alpha   90.00
_cell.angle_beta   90.00
_cell.angle_gamma   90.00
#
_symmetry.space_group_name_H-M   'P 1'
#
loop_
_entity.id
_entity.type
_entity.pdbx_description
1 polymer ?
#
loop_
_entity_poly.entity_id
_entity_poly.type
_entity_poly.pdbx_seq_one_letter_code
_entity_poly.pdbx_strand_id
1 'polypeptide(L)'
;MKKSKDNKNSNKSTSSTDAFELYLKDLELALANLEKIGALFASFGYLTFFSAANLDTLDILNINNTGRTPEETFVYGQILISIGYTLLWIVSMNRYSEALLKLNNTEENPDLATLQQLKDSYLISLFANFYRLDAFIKLYKDSLEEDSSSNSTTESNTQETESNNFFY
;
A
#
# COMPACT_ATOMS: atom_id res chain seq x y z
N MET A 1 65.60 12.12 -33.80
CA MET A 1 65.23 11.20 -32.71
C MET A 1 63.89 11.63 -32.14
N LYS A 2 62.81 10.90 -32.46
CA LYS A 2 61.45 11.14 -31.93
C LYS A 2 61.38 10.50 -30.54
N LYS A 3 61.11 11.28 -29.49
CA LYS A 3 60.83 10.75 -28.15
C LYS A 3 59.45 10.09 -28.16
N SER A 4 59.39 8.79 -27.86
CA SER A 4 58.16 8.09 -27.49
C SER A 4 57.58 8.76 -26.25
N LYS A 5 56.34 9.24 -26.32
CA LYS A 5 55.52 9.50 -25.14
C LYS A 5 54.85 8.18 -24.81
N ASP A 6 55.40 7.49 -23.82
CA ASP A 6 54.73 6.35 -23.20
C ASP A 6 53.47 6.88 -22.51
N ASN A 7 52.34 6.69 -23.18
CA ASN A 7 51.02 6.98 -22.64
C ASN A 7 50.69 5.85 -21.65
N LYS A 8 51.10 6.04 -20.39
CA LYS A 8 50.78 5.14 -19.30
C LYS A 8 49.29 5.29 -19.01
N ASN A 9 48.47 4.49 -19.70
CA ASN A 9 47.08 4.26 -19.34
C ASN A 9 47.07 3.69 -17.92
N SER A 10 46.84 4.54 -16.93
CA SER A 10 46.54 4.09 -15.58
C SER A 10 45.16 3.46 -15.63
N ASN A 11 45.10 2.14 -15.82
CA ASN A 11 43.95 1.37 -15.40
C ASN A 11 43.81 1.61 -13.90
N LYS A 12 42.89 2.50 -13.53
CA LYS A 12 42.49 2.72 -12.14
C LYS A 12 41.78 1.43 -11.72
N SER A 13 42.53 0.51 -11.12
CA SER A 13 41.96 -0.64 -10.43
C SER A 13 41.01 -0.09 -9.36
N THR A 14 39.71 -0.16 -9.61
CA THR A 14 38.70 0.09 -8.59
C THR A 14 38.99 -0.83 -7.42
N SER A 15 39.30 -0.25 -6.27
CA SER A 15 39.53 -1.04 -5.06
C SER A 15 38.21 -1.71 -4.65
N SER A 16 38.28 -2.83 -3.92
CA SER A 16 37.08 -3.49 -3.38
C SER A 16 36.22 -2.57 -2.52
N THR A 17 36.85 -1.57 -1.88
CA THR A 17 36.20 -0.52 -1.10
C THR A 17 35.36 0.41 -1.97
N ASP A 18 35.90 0.86 -3.11
CA ASP A 18 35.17 1.74 -4.05
C ASP A 18 33.91 1.05 -4.62
N ALA A 19 33.99 -0.26 -4.86
CA ALA A 19 32.86 -1.05 -5.36
C ALA A 19 31.76 -1.24 -4.30
N PHE A 20 32.14 -1.39 -3.03
CA PHE A 20 31.20 -1.52 -1.92
C PHE A 20 30.43 -0.22 -1.65
N GLU A 21 31.11 0.93 -1.69
CA GLU A 21 30.46 2.24 -1.52
C GLU A 21 29.47 2.55 -2.65
N LEU A 22 29.82 2.23 -3.90
CA LEU A 22 28.90 2.38 -5.04
C LEU A 22 27.65 1.51 -4.88
N TYR A 23 27.82 0.26 -4.44
CA TYR A 23 26.70 -0.64 -4.16
C TYR A 23 25.75 -0.08 -3.09
N LEU A 24 26.29 0.43 -1.98
CA LEU A 24 25.47 1.02 -0.92
C LEU A 24 24.69 2.25 -1.43
N LYS A 25 25.33 3.09 -2.24
CA LYS A 25 24.68 4.28 -2.81
C LYS A 25 23.53 3.93 -3.74
N ASP A 26 23.71 2.94 -4.62
CA ASP A 26 22.66 2.49 -5.53
C ASP A 26 21.50 1.85 -4.75
N LEU A 27 21.81 1.10 -3.69
CA LEU A 27 20.80 0.56 -2.77
C LEU A 27 20.01 1.69 -2.09
N GLU A 28 20.67 2.68 -1.51
CA GLU A 28 20.02 3.82 -0.85
C GLU A 28 19.07 4.57 -1.81
N LEU A 29 19.47 4.78 -3.07
CA LEU A 29 18.64 5.40 -4.11
C LEU A 29 17.41 4.54 -4.46
N ALA A 30 17.61 3.23 -4.62
CA ALA A 30 16.51 2.30 -4.89
C ALA A 30 15.51 2.28 -3.73
N LEU A 31 16.00 2.23 -2.48
CA LEU A 31 15.17 2.25 -1.28
C LEU A 31 14.39 3.56 -1.15
N ALA A 32 15.00 4.71 -1.43
CA ALA A 32 14.32 6.00 -1.38
C ALA A 32 13.17 6.09 -2.41
N ASN A 33 13.33 5.52 -3.59
CA ASN A 33 12.25 5.48 -4.59
C ASN A 33 11.13 4.52 -4.18
N LEU A 34 11.47 3.35 -3.64
CA LEU A 34 10.48 2.40 -3.15
C LEU A 34 9.70 2.97 -1.96
N GLU A 35 10.36 3.74 -1.09
CA GLU A 35 9.74 4.43 0.04
C GLU A 35 8.70 5.44 -0.42
N LYS A 36 9.02 6.25 -1.44
CA LYS A 36 8.05 7.17 -2.06
C LYS A 36 6.84 6.42 -2.59
N ILE A 37 7.05 5.32 -3.31
CA ILE A 37 5.96 4.52 -3.88
C ILE A 37 5.10 3.93 -2.75
N GLY A 38 5.71 3.35 -1.72
CA GLY A 38 5.01 2.82 -0.55
C GLY A 38 4.18 3.89 0.18
N ALA A 39 4.79 5.05 0.42
CA ALA A 39 4.11 6.20 1.02
C ALA A 39 2.94 6.71 0.16
N LEU A 40 3.10 6.75 -1.16
CA LEU A 40 2.03 7.11 -2.08
C LEU A 40 0.87 6.14 -2.00
N PHE A 41 1.10 4.83 -2.07
CA PHE A 41 0.03 3.81 -1.95
C PHE A 41 -0.72 3.93 -0.62
N ALA A 42 0.00 4.09 0.50
CA ALA A 42 -0.62 4.30 1.80
C ALA A 42 -1.46 5.59 1.83
N SER A 43 -0.93 6.69 1.30
CA SER A 43 -1.62 7.98 1.27
C SER A 43 -2.86 7.96 0.39
N PHE A 44 -2.78 7.40 -0.82
CA PHE A 44 -3.93 7.25 -1.70
C PHE A 44 -4.98 6.32 -1.09
N GLY A 45 -4.55 5.25 -0.44
CA GLY A 45 -5.43 4.35 0.28
C GLY A 45 -6.22 5.09 1.38
N TYR A 46 -5.56 5.90 2.20
CA TYR A 46 -6.28 6.74 3.19
C TYR A 46 -7.16 7.81 2.54
N LEU A 47 -6.77 8.38 1.40
CA LEU A 47 -7.58 9.37 0.68
C LEU A 47 -8.92 8.78 0.21
N THR A 48 -8.97 7.49 -0.12
CA THR A 48 -10.24 6.83 -0.49
C THR A 48 -11.30 6.90 0.60
N PHE A 49 -10.93 7.06 1.88
CA PHE A 49 -11.89 7.15 2.98
C PHE A 49 -12.72 8.43 2.88
N PHE A 50 -12.13 9.51 2.34
CA PHE A 50 -12.87 10.72 2.04
C PHE A 50 -13.92 10.46 0.96
N SER A 51 -13.57 9.71 -0.08
CA SER A 51 -14.51 9.30 -1.12
C SER A 51 -15.61 8.39 -0.59
N ALA A 52 -15.27 7.42 0.27
CA ALA A 52 -16.23 6.53 0.90
C ALA A 52 -17.21 7.30 1.80
N ALA A 53 -16.72 8.23 2.64
CA ALA A 53 -17.57 9.06 3.48
C ALA A 53 -18.52 9.98 2.67
N ASN A 54 -18.06 10.45 1.50
CA ASN A 54 -18.94 11.19 0.58
C ASN A 54 -20.02 10.28 -0.01
N LEU A 55 -19.70 9.05 -0.41
CA LEU A 55 -20.70 8.08 -0.86
C LEU A 55 -21.71 7.77 0.24
N ASP A 56 -21.24 7.57 1.48
CA ASP A 56 -22.08 7.30 2.65
C ASP A 56 -23.08 8.46 2.88
N THR A 57 -22.61 9.69 2.73
CA THR A 57 -23.48 10.88 2.77
C THR A 57 -24.54 10.87 1.65
N LEU A 58 -24.16 10.48 0.43
CA LEU A 58 -25.09 10.40 -0.70
C LEU A 58 -26.13 9.28 -0.52
N ASP A 59 -25.74 8.16 0.09
CA ASP A 59 -26.64 7.05 0.42
C ASP A 59 -27.66 7.46 1.48
N ILE A 60 -27.22 8.10 2.56
CA ILE A 60 -28.11 8.65 3.60
C ILE A 60 -29.13 9.63 3.01
N LEU A 61 -28.70 10.42 2.02
CA LEU A 61 -29.57 11.36 1.32
C LEU A 61 -30.44 10.73 0.23
N ASN A 62 -30.31 9.42 -0.03
CA ASN A 62 -30.99 8.67 -1.11
C ASN A 62 -30.79 9.29 -2.50
N ILE A 63 -29.60 9.85 -2.76
CA ILE A 63 -29.24 10.47 -4.04
C ILE A 63 -27.98 9.84 -4.67
N ASN A 64 -27.46 8.75 -4.10
CA ASN A 64 -26.36 8.02 -4.70
C ASN A 64 -26.83 7.29 -5.96
N ASN A 65 -26.36 7.76 -7.12
CA ASN A 65 -26.58 7.12 -8.41
C ASN A 65 -25.25 6.73 -9.07
N THR A 66 -24.18 6.59 -8.28
CA THR A 66 -22.82 6.33 -8.79
C THR A 66 -22.58 4.86 -9.14
N GLY A 67 -23.43 3.95 -8.63
CA GLY A 67 -23.25 2.51 -8.76
C GLY A 67 -22.11 1.95 -7.91
N ARG A 68 -21.61 2.71 -6.93
CA ARG A 68 -20.60 2.28 -5.96
C ARG A 68 -21.12 2.44 -4.55
N THR A 69 -20.70 1.53 -3.67
CA THR A 69 -21.01 1.63 -2.24
C THR A 69 -19.83 2.20 -1.44
N PRO A 70 -20.08 2.78 -0.26
CA PRO A 70 -19.04 3.21 0.66
C PRO A 70 -18.14 2.05 1.08
N GLU A 71 -18.73 0.90 1.39
CA GLU A 71 -18.02 -0.31 1.85
C GLU A 71 -17.07 -0.83 0.78
N GLU A 72 -17.51 -0.89 -0.48
CA GLU A 72 -16.66 -1.25 -1.62
C GLU A 72 -15.44 -0.33 -1.70
N THR A 73 -15.68 0.99 -1.56
CA THR A 73 -14.64 2.01 -1.62
C THR A 73 -13.66 1.89 -0.45
N PHE A 74 -14.13 1.57 0.76
CA PHE A 74 -13.27 1.28 1.90
C PHE A 74 -12.39 0.05 1.66
N VAL A 75 -12.94 -1.05 1.12
CA VAL A 75 -12.17 -2.25 0.79
C VAL A 75 -11.02 -1.91 -0.17
N TYR A 76 -11.30 -1.17 -1.24
CA TYR A 76 -10.26 -0.73 -2.17
C TYR A 76 -9.18 0.12 -1.48
N GLY A 77 -9.58 1.04 -0.61
CA GLY A 77 -8.67 1.83 0.22
C GLY A 77 -7.72 0.98 1.05
N GLN A 78 -8.28 0.01 1.78
CA GLN A 78 -7.52 -0.89 2.64
C GLN A 78 -6.53 -1.76 1.86
N ILE A 79 -6.86 -2.18 0.64
CA ILE A 79 -5.94 -2.91 -0.24
C ILE A 79 -4.73 -2.02 -0.59
N LEU A 80 -4.97 -0.77 -0.99
CA LEU A 80 -3.88 0.18 -1.29
C LEU A 80 -3.01 0.45 -0.06
N ILE A 81 -3.60 0.62 1.12
CA ILE A 81 -2.85 0.78 2.38
C ILE A 81 -1.99 -0.46 2.66
N SER A 82 -2.51 -1.67 2.42
CA SER A 82 -1.76 -2.92 2.62
C SER A 82 -0.54 -3.00 1.69
N ILE A 83 -0.69 -2.63 0.43
CA ILE A 83 0.43 -2.53 -0.53
C ILE A 83 1.45 -1.51 -0.03
N GLY A 84 0.99 -0.32 0.38
CA GLY A 84 1.83 0.74 0.91
C GLY A 84 2.67 0.30 2.11
N TYR A 85 2.04 -0.27 3.14
CA TYR A 85 2.75 -0.77 4.32
C TYR A 85 3.68 -1.94 4.01
N THR A 86 3.33 -2.81 3.07
CA THR A 86 4.23 -3.89 2.63
C THR A 86 5.52 -3.33 2.02
N LEU A 87 5.41 -2.33 1.14
CA LEU A 87 6.57 -1.69 0.53
C LEU A 87 7.42 -0.94 1.56
N LEU A 88 6.79 -0.20 2.46
CA LEU A 88 7.49 0.52 3.54
C LEU A 88 8.19 -0.45 4.51
N TRP A 89 7.57 -1.58 4.81
CA TRP A 89 8.20 -2.64 5.60
C TRP A 89 9.43 -3.21 4.88
N ILE A 90 9.34 -3.53 3.58
CA ILE A 90 10.49 -3.98 2.78
C ILE A 90 11.62 -2.94 2.82
N VAL A 91 11.30 -1.65 2.63
CA VAL A 91 12.30 -0.57 2.71
C VAL A 91 12.98 -0.57 4.07
N SER A 92 12.20 -0.60 5.17
CA SER A 92 12.75 -0.58 6.53
C SER A 92 13.61 -1.81 6.86
N MET A 93 13.24 -3.00 6.37
CA MET A 93 14.05 -4.22 6.49
C MET A 93 15.40 -4.07 5.79
N ASN A 94 15.41 -3.49 4.59
CA ASN A 94 16.66 -3.26 3.85
C ASN A 94 17.53 -2.20 4.53
N ARG A 95 16.95 -1.10 5.01
CA ARG A 95 17.69 -0.07 5.78
C ARG A 95 18.33 -0.64 7.05
N TYR A 96 17.61 -1.50 7.76
CA TYR A 96 18.16 -2.22 8.92
C TYR A 96 19.32 -3.15 8.52
N SER A 97 19.18 -3.86 7.39
CA SER A 97 20.22 -4.76 6.89
C SER A 97 21.46 -4.02 6.42
N GLU A 98 21.28 -2.88 5.76
CA GLU A 98 22.35 -1.97 5.36
C GLU A 98 23.11 -1.42 6.57
N ALA A 99 22.41 -1.04 7.64
CA ALA A 99 23.03 -0.61 8.89
C ALA A 99 23.84 -1.72 9.56
N LEU A 100 23.37 -2.98 9.52
CA LEU A 100 24.16 -4.13 9.98
C LEU A 100 25.42 -4.34 9.11
N LEU A 101 25.34 -4.13 7.79
CA LEU A 101 26.50 -4.23 6.91
C LEU A 101 27.51 -3.12 7.23
N LYS A 102 27.06 -1.88 7.41
CA LYS A 102 27.90 -0.74 7.80
C LYS A 102 28.60 -1.02 9.14
N LEU A 103 27.86 -1.40 10.18
CA LEU A 103 28.43 -1.73 11.50
C LEU A 103 29.54 -2.79 11.45
N ASN A 104 29.41 -3.80 10.57
CA ASN A 104 30.36 -4.91 10.48
C ASN A 104 31.57 -4.64 9.56
N ASN A 105 31.48 -3.67 8.66
CA ASN A 105 32.47 -3.48 7.58
C ASN A 105 33.05 -2.06 7.52
N THR A 106 32.53 -1.11 8.29
CA THR A 106 33.01 0.27 8.37
C THR A 106 33.18 0.71 9.83
N GLU A 107 33.68 1.94 10.05
CA GLU A 107 33.75 2.54 11.40
C GLU A 107 32.44 3.23 11.82
N GLU A 108 31.38 3.11 11.00
CA GLU A 108 30.09 3.70 11.32
C GLU A 108 29.36 2.91 12.39
N ASN A 109 28.71 3.61 13.32
CA ASN A 109 27.90 3.02 14.37
C ASN A 109 26.43 3.48 14.26
N PRO A 110 25.66 2.89 13.32
CA PRO A 110 24.27 3.26 13.12
C PRO A 110 23.37 2.82 14.29
N ASP A 111 22.31 3.58 14.55
CA ASP A 111 21.31 3.24 15.59
C ASP A 111 20.40 2.08 15.13
N LEU A 112 20.87 0.86 15.36
CA LEU A 112 20.15 -0.37 15.03
C LEU A 112 18.83 -0.50 15.79
N ALA A 113 18.73 0.02 17.01
CA ALA A 113 17.53 -0.10 17.82
C ALA A 113 16.38 0.70 17.20
N THR A 114 16.65 1.94 16.78
CA THR A 114 15.66 2.78 16.10
C THR A 114 15.24 2.19 14.75
N LEU A 115 16.19 1.67 13.97
CA LEU A 115 15.87 1.03 12.68
C LEU A 115 15.04 -0.25 12.85
N GLN A 116 15.32 -1.03 13.90
CA GLN A 116 14.53 -2.20 14.27
C GLN A 116 13.10 -1.80 14.67
N GLN A 117 12.93 -0.76 15.47
CA GLN A 117 11.61 -0.24 15.84
C GLN A 117 10.81 0.24 14.63
N LEU A 118 11.45 0.97 13.70
CA LEU A 118 10.81 1.43 12.48
C LEU A 118 10.29 0.25 11.65
N LYS A 119 11.13 -0.77 11.47
CA LYS A 119 10.79 -2.01 10.78
C LYS A 119 9.61 -2.75 11.41
N ASP A 120 9.64 -2.92 12.72
CA ASP A 120 8.57 -3.60 13.46
C ASP A 120 7.26 -2.79 13.41
N SER A 121 7.34 -1.46 13.46
CA SER A 121 6.16 -0.59 13.37
C SER A 121 5.41 -0.71 12.04
N TYR A 122 6.13 -0.84 10.91
CA TYR A 122 5.49 -1.08 9.61
C TYR A 122 4.85 -2.46 9.53
N LEU A 123 5.47 -3.48 10.12
CA LEU A 123 4.89 -4.82 10.19
C LEU A 123 3.61 -4.84 11.03
N ILE A 124 3.62 -4.19 12.21
CA ILE A 124 2.44 -4.05 13.06
C ILE A 124 1.33 -3.29 12.31
N SER A 125 1.68 -2.22 11.59
CA SER A 125 0.73 -1.45 10.79
C SER A 125 0.09 -2.29 9.69
N LEU A 126 0.86 -3.19 9.05
CA LEU A 126 0.34 -4.12 8.05
C LEU A 126 -0.68 -5.10 8.66
N PHE A 127 -0.37 -5.71 9.81
CA PHE A 127 -1.31 -6.61 10.49
C PHE A 127 -2.58 -5.89 10.95
N ALA A 128 -2.44 -4.70 11.53
CA ALA A 128 -3.58 -3.87 11.90
C ALA A 128 -4.44 -3.54 10.67
N ASN A 129 -3.81 -3.31 9.52
CA ASN A 129 -4.52 -3.04 8.27
C ASN A 129 -5.25 -4.27 7.73
N PHE A 130 -4.66 -5.47 7.82
CA PHE A 130 -5.36 -6.70 7.45
C PHE A 130 -6.58 -6.97 8.32
N TYR A 131 -6.50 -6.66 9.63
CA TYR A 131 -7.66 -6.73 10.50
C TYR A 131 -8.78 -5.77 10.07
N ARG A 132 -8.43 -4.54 9.67
CA ARG A 132 -9.40 -3.60 9.09
C ARG A 132 -9.97 -4.11 7.76
N LEU A 133 -9.12 -4.62 6.88
CA LEU A 133 -9.53 -5.13 5.57
C LEU A 133 -10.54 -6.27 5.71
N ASP A 134 -10.29 -7.24 6.59
CA ASP A 134 -11.24 -8.32 6.87
C ASP A 134 -12.60 -7.80 7.36
N ALA A 135 -12.58 -6.81 8.27
CA ALA A 135 -13.81 -6.17 8.74
C ALA A 135 -14.58 -5.46 7.61
N PHE A 136 -13.89 -4.69 6.76
CA PHE A 136 -14.51 -4.00 5.64
C PHE A 136 -15.03 -4.96 4.55
N ILE A 137 -14.35 -6.07 4.30
CA ILE A 137 -14.83 -7.11 3.39
C ILE A 137 -16.15 -7.72 3.90
N LYS A 138 -16.25 -7.96 5.21
CA LYS A 138 -17.50 -8.45 5.83
C LYS A 138 -18.63 -7.44 5.68
N LEU A 139 -18.39 -6.18 6.03
CA LEU A 139 -19.37 -5.10 5.86
C LEU A 139 -19.85 -4.98 4.41
N TYR A 140 -18.92 -5.05 3.45
CA TYR A 140 -19.27 -5.02 2.03
C TYR A 140 -20.09 -6.24 1.59
N LYS A 141 -19.78 -7.43 2.11
CA LYS A 141 -20.58 -8.62 1.80
C LYS A 141 -22.00 -8.48 2.35
N ASP A 142 -22.14 -8.00 3.58
CA ASP A 142 -23.43 -7.83 4.24
C ASP A 142 -24.29 -6.79 3.50
N SER A 143 -23.70 -5.68 3.02
CA SER A 143 -24.42 -4.67 2.24
C SER A 143 -25.00 -5.22 0.92
N LEU A 144 -24.28 -6.13 0.25
CA LEU A 144 -24.78 -6.78 -0.97
C LEU A 144 -25.96 -7.73 -0.71
N GLU A 145 -26.00 -8.37 0.47
CA GLU A 145 -27.09 -9.27 0.86
C GLU A 145 -28.37 -8.50 1.20
N GLU A 146 -28.26 -7.32 1.83
CA GLU A 146 -29.39 -6.40 2.09
C GLU A 146 -30.02 -5.89 0.78
N ASP A 147 -29.22 -5.55 -0.23
CA ASP A 147 -29.72 -5.13 -1.54
C ASP A 147 -30.44 -6.25 -2.31
N SER A 148 -30.02 -7.52 -2.11
CA SER A 148 -30.66 -8.67 -2.77
C SER A 148 -32.00 -9.07 -2.12
N SER A 149 -32.12 -8.89 -0.80
CA SER A 149 -33.32 -9.24 -0.02
C SER A 149 -34.41 -8.17 -0.13
N SER A 150 -34.03 -6.89 -0.27
CA SER A 150 -34.98 -5.80 -0.56
C SER A 150 -35.59 -5.90 -1.96
N ASN A 151 -34.81 -6.29 -2.98
CA ASN A 151 -35.31 -6.50 -4.35
C ASN A 151 -36.27 -7.69 -4.47
N SER A 152 -35.97 -8.83 -3.83
CA SER A 152 -36.84 -10.02 -3.86
C SER A 152 -38.18 -9.82 -3.14
N THR A 153 -38.21 -9.04 -2.05
CA THR A 153 -39.45 -8.69 -1.35
C THR A 153 -40.33 -7.75 -2.18
N THR A 154 -39.71 -6.85 -2.94
CA THR A 154 -40.43 -5.90 -3.82
C THR A 154 -41.05 -6.60 -5.02
N GLU A 155 -40.33 -7.55 -5.64
CA GLU A 155 -40.88 -8.37 -6.74
C GLU A 155 -42.04 -9.27 -6.28
N SER A 156 -41.93 -9.90 -5.10
CA SER A 156 -43.00 -10.72 -4.53
C SER A 156 -44.27 -9.91 -4.26
N ASN A 157 -44.15 -8.71 -3.69
CA ASN A 157 -45.28 -7.83 -3.42
C ASN A 157 -45.90 -7.27 -4.71
N THR A 158 -45.10 -7.01 -5.75
CA THR A 158 -45.60 -6.52 -7.04
C THR A 158 -46.39 -7.61 -7.77
N GLN A 159 -45.93 -8.87 -7.73
CA GLN A 159 -46.66 -10.01 -8.30
C GLN A 159 -47.97 -10.33 -7.56
N GLU A 160 -48.02 -10.26 -6.23
CA GLU A 160 -49.28 -10.41 -5.48
C GLU A 160 -50.27 -9.26 -5.77
N THR A 161 -49.78 -8.03 -5.95
CA THR A 161 -50.63 -6.88 -6.24
C THR A 161 -51.19 -6.94 -7.68
N GLU A 162 -50.41 -7.42 -8.64
CA GLU A 162 -50.88 -7.66 -10.02
C GLU A 162 -51.87 -8.84 -10.10
N SER A 163 -51.67 -9.93 -9.34
CA SER A 163 -52.63 -11.04 -9.34
C SER A 163 -53.97 -10.67 -8.69
N ASN A 164 -53.96 -9.77 -7.70
CA ASN A 164 -55.17 -9.30 -7.03
C ASN A 164 -55.96 -8.24 -7.82
N ASN A 165 -55.33 -7.57 -8.78
CA ASN A 165 -55.99 -6.61 -9.69
C ASN A 165 -56.65 -7.26 -10.92
N PHE A 166 -56.51 -8.57 -11.11
CA PHE A 166 -57.16 -9.31 -12.22
C PHE A 166 -58.50 -9.95 -11.84
N PHE A 167 -58.98 -9.75 -10.61
CA PHE A 167 -60.26 -10.24 -10.12
C PHE A 167 -61.18 -9.10 -9.65
N TYR A 168 -61.56 -8.19 -10.54
CA TYR A 168 -62.78 -7.38 -10.44
C TYR A 168 -63.31 -7.02 -11.83
#